data_AF-A0A379LNS8-F1
#
_entry.id   AF-A0A379LNS8-F1
#
_cell.length_a   1.000
_cell.length_b   1.000
_cell.length_c   1.000
_cell.angle_alpha   90.00
_cell.angle_beta   90.00
_cell.angle_gamma   90.00
#
_symmetry.space_group_name_H-M   'P 1'
#
loop_
_entity.id
_entity.type
_entity.pdbx_description
1 polymer ?
#
loop_
_entity_poly.entity_id
_entity_poly.type
_entity_poly.pdbx_seq_one_letter_code
_entity_poly.pdbx_strand_id
1 'polypeptide(L)' 'MPPNPSLLSSPKQRQGGRYEKIAADFLQQQGLSIIATNWQQPKVGEIDLILLQPGRAWDTLVFAEVRKRKVSTTEMR' A
#
# COMPACT_ATOMS: atom_id res chain seq x y z
N MET A 1 -5.18 15.28 10.24
CA MET A 1 -6.40 15.72 9.54
C MET A 1 -7.11 14.49 9.01
N PRO A 2 -8.45 14.39 9.11
CA PRO A 2 -9.17 13.33 8.41
C PRO A 2 -9.07 13.59 6.90
N PRO A 3 -9.07 12.54 6.05
CA PRO A 3 -9.08 12.70 4.61
C PRO A 3 -10.40 13.34 4.17
N ASN A 4 -10.35 14.25 3.18
CA ASN A 4 -11.55 14.82 2.58
C ASN A 4 -12.18 13.78 1.64
N PRO A 5 -13.39 13.24 1.94
CA PRO A 5 -14.00 12.18 1.16
C PRO A 5 -14.42 12.61 -0.26
N SER A 6 -14.40 13.90 -0.59
CA SER A 6 -14.80 14.42 -1.89
C SER A 6 -13.71 14.37 -2.98
N LEU A 7 -12.50 13.87 -2.68
CA LEU A 7 -11.42 13.67 -3.67
C LEU A 7 -11.29 12.20 -4.14
N LEU A 8 -12.14 11.30 -3.63
CA LEU A 8 -12.11 9.88 -3.95
C LEU A 8 -12.72 9.63 -5.34
N SER A 9 -11.83 9.43 -6.29
CA SER A 9 -11.99 9.40 -7.73
C SER A 9 -11.98 7.97 -8.25
N SER A 10 -13.00 7.63 -9.04
CA SER A 10 -13.07 6.44 -9.92
C SER A 10 -13.19 5.04 -9.25
N PRO A 11 -13.97 4.11 -9.84
CA PRO A 11 -14.02 2.69 -9.46
C PRO A 11 -12.65 1.98 -9.37
N LYS A 12 -11.60 2.51 -10.02
CA LYS A 12 -10.22 2.03 -9.87
C LYS A 12 -9.67 2.20 -8.45
N GLN A 13 -9.98 3.30 -7.74
CA GLN A 13 -9.54 3.50 -6.35
C GLN A 13 -10.22 2.52 -5.37
N ARG A 14 -11.49 2.14 -5.62
CA ARG A 14 -12.16 1.09 -4.83
C ARG A 14 -11.54 -0.31 -4.98
N GLN A 15 -10.93 -0.60 -6.14
CA GLN A 15 -10.19 -1.87 -6.33
C GLN A 15 -8.78 -1.82 -5.73
N GLY A 16 -8.11 -0.66 -5.72
CA GLY A 16 -6.80 -0.47 -5.09
C GLY A 16 -6.80 -0.84 -3.60
N GLY A 17 -7.77 -0.30 -2.85
CA GLY A 17 -7.84 -0.51 -1.40
C GLY A 17 -7.92 -1.97 -0.94
N ARG A 18 -8.49 -2.89 -1.75
CA ARG A 18 -8.48 -4.32 -1.41
C ARG A 18 -7.08 -4.93 -1.50
N TYR A 19 -6.31 -4.59 -2.52
CA TYR A 19 -4.96 -5.13 -2.70
C TYR A 19 -3.96 -4.46 -1.77
N GLU A 20 -4.14 -3.18 -1.46
CA GLU A 20 -3.42 -2.49 -0.38
C GLU A 20 -3.63 -3.20 0.96
N LYS A 21 -4.88 -3.55 1.29
CA LYS A 21 -5.16 -4.30 2.51
C LYS A 21 -4.47 -5.66 2.55
N ILE A 22 -4.51 -6.42 1.46
CA ILE A 22 -3.83 -7.73 1.39
C ILE A 22 -2.31 -7.58 1.57
N ALA A 23 -1.71 -6.56 0.93
CA ALA A 23 -0.29 -6.27 1.07
C ALA A 23 0.07 -5.83 2.50
N ALA A 24 -0.75 -4.97 3.12
CA ALA A 24 -0.57 -4.53 4.49
C ALA A 24 -0.65 -5.71 5.47
N ASP A 25 -1.70 -6.54 5.36
CA ASP A 25 -1.88 -7.71 6.22
C ASP A 25 -0.69 -8.69 6.10
N PHE A 26 -0.18 -8.91 4.87
CA PHE A 26 1.01 -9.72 4.63
C PHE A 26 2.27 -9.13 5.29
N LEU A 27 2.54 -7.84 5.11
CA LEU A 27 3.72 -7.18 5.66
C LEU A 27 3.67 -7.13 7.20
N GLN A 28 2.48 -6.94 7.78
CA GLN A 28 2.30 -7.02 9.23
C GLN A 28 2.63 -8.41 9.78
N GLN A 29 2.24 -9.48 9.07
CA GLN A 29 2.62 -10.85 9.43
C GLN A 29 4.14 -11.09 9.34
N GLN A 30 4.86 -10.32 8.52
CA GLN A 30 6.33 -10.33 8.46
C GLN A 30 7.00 -9.49 9.56
N GLY A 31 6.22 -8.90 10.46
CA GLY A 31 6.72 -8.13 11.61
C GLY A 31 6.88 -6.62 11.34
N LEU A 32 6.35 -6.10 10.24
CA LEU A 32 6.33 -4.66 9.98
C LEU A 32 5.11 -4.01 10.64
N SER A 33 5.27 -2.77 11.09
CA SER A 33 4.18 -1.97 11.66
C SER A 33 3.69 -0.95 10.63
N ILE A 34 2.38 -0.88 10.40
CA ILE A 34 1.78 0.12 9.51
C ILE A 34 1.86 1.50 10.17
N ILE A 35 2.45 2.47 9.47
CA ILE A 35 2.44 3.89 9.85
C ILE A 35 1.27 4.60 9.16
N ALA A 36 1.10 4.38 7.86
CA ALA A 36 0.03 4.96 7.07
C ALA A 36 -0.33 4.10 5.87
N THR A 37 -1.57 4.23 5.40
CA THR A 37 -2.07 3.64 4.16
C THR A 37 -2.77 4.73 3.35
N ASN A 38 -2.68 4.68 2.01
CA ASN A 38 -3.25 5.69 1.12
C ASN A 38 -2.89 7.11 1.58
N TRP A 39 -1.59 7.33 1.82
CA TRP A 39 -1.10 8.62 2.27
C TRP A 39 -1.06 9.58 1.08
N GLN A 40 -1.71 10.73 1.21
CA GLN A 40 -1.84 11.71 0.13
C GLN A 40 -1.24 13.04 0.55
N GLN A 41 -0.41 13.62 -0.32
CA GLN A 41 0.08 14.98 -0.19
C GLN A 41 -0.38 15.82 -1.37
N PRO A 42 -1.27 16.81 -1.14
CA PRO A 42 -1.78 17.67 -2.20
C PRO A 42 -0.65 18.28 -3.02
N LYS A 43 -0.78 18.19 -4.36
CA LYS A 43 0.17 18.73 -5.35
C LYS A 43 1.55 18.04 -5.41
N VAL A 44 1.77 16.97 -4.65
CA VAL A 44 3.03 16.21 -4.67
C VAL A 44 2.81 14.78 -5.16
N GLY A 45 1.86 14.06 -4.56
CA GLY A 45 1.57 12.68 -4.93
C GLY A 45 0.95 11.88 -3.81
N GLU A 46 1.00 10.56 -3.96
CA GLU A 46 0.46 9.57 -3.03
C GLU A 46 1.47 8.46 -2.77
N ILE A 47 1.30 7.78 -1.64
CA ILE A 47 2.05 6.58 -1.26
C ILE A 47 1.05 5.56 -0.72
N ASP A 48 1.03 4.36 -1.31
CA ASP A 48 0.08 3.32 -0.93
C ASP A 48 0.28 2.87 0.52
N LEU A 49 1.50 2.49 0.91
CA LEU A 49 1.83 2.04 2.26
C LEU A 49 3.12 2.68 2.78
N ILE A 50 3.08 3.12 4.04
CA ILE A 50 4.23 3.55 4.82
C ILE A 50 4.33 2.64 6.05
N LEU A 51 5.47 1.99 6.25
CA LEU A 51 5.68 1.02 7.34
C LEU A 51 6.98 1.27 8.09
N LEU A 52 7.04 0.77 9.32
CA LEU A 52 8.27 0.62 10.08
C LEU A 52 8.63 -0.86 10.18
N GLN A 53 9.85 -1.21 9.82
CA GLN A 53 10.45 -2.50 10.17
C GLN A 53 11.38 -2.29 11.36
N PRO A 54 11.02 -2.78 12.55
CA PRO A 54 11.91 -2.71 13.70
C PRO A 54 13.16 -3.54 13.43
N GLY A 55 14.33 -2.95 13.72
CA GLY A 55 15.60 -3.65 13.62
C GLY A 55 16.30 -3.71 14.97
N ARG A 56 17.35 -4.53 15.07
CA ARG A 56 18.10 -4.69 16.33
C ARG A 56 18.93 -3.46 16.71
N ALA A 57 19.43 -2.74 15.70
CA ALA A 57 20.29 -1.56 15.89
C ALA A 57 19.62 -0.26 15.41
N TRP A 58 18.80 -0.33 14.37
CA TRP A 58 18.01 0.79 13.84
C TRP A 58 16.73 0.27 13.21
N ASP A 59 15.70 1.11 13.23
CA ASP A 59 14.47 0.84 12.51
C ASP A 59 14.61 1.26 11.05
N THR A 60 13.84 0.61 10.18
CA THR A 60 13.79 0.93 8.75
C THR A 60 12.42 1.49 8.39
N LEU A 61 12.39 2.69 7.81
CA LEU A 61 11.19 3.29 7.23
C LEU A 61 11.01 2.79 5.80
N VAL A 62 9.86 2.16 5.51
CA VAL A 62 9.56 1.51 4.24
C VAL A 62 8.42 2.26 3.54
N PHE A 63 8.64 2.66 2.29
CA PHE A 63 7.61 3.18 1.39
C PHE A 63 7.35 2.12 0.31
N ALA A 64 6.11 1.63 0.19
CA ALA A 64 5.77 0.55 -0.72
C ALA A 64 4.62 0.95 -1.65
N GLU A 65 4.82 0.65 -2.94
CA GLU A 65 3.82 0.77 -4.01
C GLU A 65 3.20 -0.61 -4.27
N VAL A 66 1.86 -0.71 -4.24
CA VAL A 66 1.14 -1.99 -4.32
C VAL A 66 0.63 -2.23 -5.73
N ARG A 67 1.12 -3.32 -6.36
CA ARG A 67 0.73 -3.68 -7.74
C ARG A 67 0.16 -5.09 -7.82
N LYS A 68 -1.08 -5.22 -8.30
CA LYS A 68 -1.65 -6.51 -8.69
C LYS A 68 -1.05 -6.96 -10.02
N ARG A 69 -0.39 -8.12 -10.03
CA ARG A 69 0.00 -8.79 -11.27
C ARG A 69 -1.15 -9.64 -11.81
N LYS A 70 -1.45 -9.56 -13.10
CA LYS A 70 -2.29 -10.54 -13.78
C LYS A 70 -1.43 -11.77 -14.04
N VAL A 71 -1.92 -12.96 -13.71
CA VAL A 71 -1.31 -14.21 -14.18
C VAL A 71 -1.64 -14.31 -15.67
N SER A 72 -0.62 -14.21 -16.52
CA SER A 72 -0.78 -14.49 -17.94
C SER A 72 -0.92 -16.01 -18.10
N THR A 73 -2.11 -16.47 -18.49
CA THR A 73 -2.33 -17.85 -18.93
C THR A 73 -1.69 -18.02 -20.31
N THR A 74 -0.37 -18.10 -20.37
CA THR A 74 0.36 -18.44 -21.59
C THR A 74 1.51 -19.33 -21.19
N GLU A 75 1.20 -20.60 -20.97
CA GLU A 75 2.05 -21.77 -21.17
C GLU A 75 1.23 -23.02 -20.80
N MET A 76 0.27 -23.35 -21.66
CA MET A 76 -0.07 -24.74 -21.94
C MET A 76 0.15 -24.93 -23.44
N ARG A 77 1.35 -25.37 -23.80
CA ARG A 77 1.66 -26.03 -25.07
C ARG A 77 2.49 -27.25 -24.77
#